data_AF-A0A060C0Y6-F1
#
_entry.id   AF-A0A060C0Y6-F1
#
_cell.length_a   1.000
_cell.length_b   1.000
_cell.length_c   1.000
_cell.angle_alpha   90.00
_cell.angle_beta   90.00
_cell.angle_gamma   90.00
#
_symmetry.space_group_name_H-M   'P 1'
#
loop_
_entity.id
_entity.type
_entity.pdbx_description
1 polymer ?
#
loop_
_entity_poly.entity_id
_entity_poly.type
_entity_poly.pdbx_seq_one_letter_code
_entity_poly.pdbx_strand_id
1 'polypeptide(L)'
;AEDGGRIGYRSWIHHTQLGVTNFTVIEDAMGLRPRSDAMIELYPIDIGWDHFAADGIRYRDHDLSIVWDRDGTAYGGRVPKGYSLYLDGRLAFTVDRLAHLLYDPASGKVQALPDAVNRAGSPLRVLHAVPASLDRPEQVRVDAGGRMAAMLADAG
;
A
#
# COMPACT_ATOMS: atom_id res chain seq x y z
N ALA A 1 3.30 5.18 -29.60
CA ALA A 1 2.87 5.37 -30.99
C ALA A 1 2.10 6.66 -31.06
N GLU A 2 2.31 7.47 -32.09
CA GLU A 2 1.66 8.80 -32.21
C GLU A 2 0.13 8.70 -32.39
N ASP A 3 -0.39 7.52 -32.73
CA ASP A 3 -1.81 7.22 -32.92
C ASP A 3 -2.49 6.51 -31.72
N GLY A 4 -1.79 6.36 -30.59
CA GLY A 4 -2.33 5.69 -29.39
C GLY A 4 -2.33 4.15 -29.44
N GLY A 5 -1.87 3.53 -30.52
CA GLY A 5 -1.75 2.08 -30.66
C GLY A 5 -3.09 1.35 -30.91
N ARG A 6 -3.02 0.12 -31.44
CA ARG A 6 -4.21 -0.71 -31.75
C ARG A 6 -3.97 -2.19 -31.48
N ILE A 7 -5.05 -2.90 -31.14
CA ILE A 7 -5.06 -4.37 -31.04
C ILE A 7 -5.73 -4.92 -32.31
N GLY A 8 -4.95 -5.55 -33.19
CA GLY A 8 -5.45 -6.10 -34.46
C GLY A 8 -6.21 -7.43 -34.34
N TYR A 9 -6.04 -8.15 -33.23
CA TYR A 9 -6.70 -9.44 -32.98
C TYR A 9 -6.94 -9.63 -31.48
N ARG A 10 -8.14 -10.13 -31.12
CA ARG A 10 -8.52 -10.56 -29.77
C ARG A 10 -9.01 -12.01 -29.89
N SER A 11 -8.51 -12.90 -29.04
CA SER A 11 -8.89 -14.33 -29.10
C SER A 11 -10.35 -14.56 -28.68
N TRP A 12 -10.85 -15.78 -28.90
CA TRP A 12 -12.26 -16.16 -28.71
C TRP A 12 -12.66 -16.41 -27.26
N ILE A 13 -11.69 -16.55 -26.34
CA ILE A 13 -11.97 -16.69 -24.91
C ILE A 13 -11.99 -15.29 -24.31
N HIS A 14 -13.13 -14.90 -23.77
CA HIS A 14 -13.35 -13.58 -23.19
C HIS A 14 -13.46 -13.66 -21.66
N HIS A 15 -13.14 -12.55 -20.99
CA HIS A 15 -13.20 -12.44 -19.52
C HIS A 15 -12.41 -13.52 -18.76
N THR A 16 -11.32 -14.00 -19.37
CA THR A 16 -10.40 -14.94 -18.73
C THR A 16 -9.30 -14.20 -17.95
N GLN A 17 -8.63 -14.93 -17.06
CA GLN A 17 -7.39 -14.51 -16.41
C GLN A 17 -6.28 -15.43 -16.92
N LEU A 18 -5.28 -14.83 -17.57
CA LEU A 18 -4.09 -15.54 -18.06
C LEU A 18 -2.87 -14.71 -17.70
N GLY A 19 -2.57 -14.69 -16.40
CA GLY A 19 -1.81 -13.62 -15.74
C GLY A 19 -2.74 -12.53 -15.18
N VAL A 20 -2.25 -11.81 -14.17
CA VAL A 20 -2.94 -10.71 -13.50
C VAL A 20 -1.94 -9.61 -13.19
N THR A 21 -2.40 -8.36 -13.08
CA THR A 21 -1.52 -7.20 -12.94
C THR A 21 -1.91 -6.26 -11.80
N ASN A 22 -2.98 -6.52 -11.04
CA ASN A 22 -3.43 -5.60 -10.00
C ASN A 22 -2.37 -5.33 -8.91
N PHE A 23 -1.45 -6.27 -8.69
CA PHE A 23 -0.35 -6.12 -7.76
C PHE A 23 0.56 -4.92 -8.13
N THR A 24 0.72 -4.58 -9.41
CA THR A 24 1.55 -3.43 -9.80
C THR A 24 0.95 -2.10 -9.33
N VAL A 25 -0.36 -2.04 -9.13
CA VAL A 25 -1.01 -0.86 -8.57
C VAL A 25 -0.74 -0.79 -7.06
N ILE A 26 -0.97 -1.88 -6.33
CA ILE A 26 -0.90 -1.91 -4.85
C ILE A 26 0.55 -1.93 -4.34
N GLU A 27 1.40 -2.77 -4.92
CA GLU A 27 2.75 -3.02 -4.43
C GLU A 27 3.80 -2.11 -5.06
N ASP A 28 3.62 -1.70 -6.31
CA ASP A 28 4.60 -0.88 -7.02
C ASP A 28 4.21 0.60 -7.06
N ALA A 29 3.08 0.98 -7.66
CA ALA A 29 2.68 2.40 -7.71
C ALA A 29 2.37 2.96 -6.31
N MET A 30 1.60 2.20 -5.53
CA MET A 30 1.21 2.55 -4.15
C MET A 30 2.18 1.97 -3.10
N GLY A 31 3.12 1.12 -3.51
CA GLY A 31 4.31 0.81 -2.73
C GLY A 31 4.17 -0.18 -1.57
N LEU A 32 3.04 -0.86 -1.35
CA LEU A 32 2.95 -1.83 -0.24
C LEU A 32 3.98 -2.96 -0.42
N ARG A 33 4.87 -3.16 0.56
CA ARG A 33 5.78 -4.32 0.60
C ARG A 33 5.41 -5.24 1.77
N PRO A 34 4.77 -6.39 1.52
CA PRO A 34 4.45 -7.36 2.56
C PRO A 34 5.70 -7.84 3.31
N ARG A 35 5.61 -7.97 4.64
CA ARG A 35 6.71 -8.37 5.53
C ARG A 35 6.30 -9.48 6.48
N SER A 36 7.30 -10.21 7.00
CA SER A 36 7.13 -11.25 8.02
C SER A 36 7.28 -10.76 9.46
N ASP A 37 7.72 -9.52 9.68
CA ASP A 37 7.80 -8.90 11.01
C ASP A 37 6.64 -7.94 11.25
N ALA A 38 6.60 -7.27 12.40
CA ALA A 38 5.54 -6.33 12.79
C ALA A 38 5.69 -4.92 12.18
N MET A 39 6.51 -4.75 11.13
CA MET A 39 6.80 -3.45 10.52
C MET A 39 5.97 -3.24 9.24
N ILE A 40 5.68 -2.00 8.86
CA ILE A 40 5.07 -1.69 7.55
C ILE A 40 6.11 -1.01 6.69
N GLU A 41 6.33 -1.54 5.49
CA GLU A 41 7.24 -0.98 4.50
C GLU A 41 6.45 -0.49 3.29
N LEU A 42 6.72 0.75 2.90
CA LEU A 42 6.21 1.35 1.69
C LEU A 42 7.37 1.73 0.77
N TYR A 43 7.39 1.20 -0.44
CA TYR A 43 8.36 1.56 -1.48
C TYR A 43 7.65 1.81 -2.82
N PRO A 44 7.02 2.99 -2.98
CA PRO A 44 6.31 3.36 -4.19
C PRO A 44 7.28 3.70 -5.32
N ILE A 45 6.84 3.47 -6.56
CA ILE A 45 7.46 3.99 -7.79
C ILE A 45 6.71 5.26 -8.20
N ASP A 46 7.39 6.42 -8.20
CA ASP A 46 6.82 7.65 -8.73
C ASP A 46 6.68 7.59 -10.25
N ILE A 47 5.47 7.21 -10.70
CA ILE A 47 5.07 7.17 -12.11
C ILE A 47 4.49 8.51 -12.60
N GLY A 48 4.61 9.58 -11.82
CA GLY A 48 4.18 10.92 -12.20
C GLY A 48 2.73 11.25 -11.84
N TRP A 49 2.03 10.41 -11.08
CA TRP A 49 0.67 10.71 -10.60
C TRP A 49 0.69 11.76 -9.47
N ASP A 50 -0.23 12.71 -9.55
CA ASP A 50 -0.39 13.75 -8.51
C ASP A 50 -1.14 13.23 -7.28
N HIS A 51 -1.92 12.16 -7.41
CA HIS A 51 -2.66 11.55 -6.30
C HIS A 51 -3.00 10.08 -6.59
N PHE A 52 -3.18 9.29 -5.54
CA PHE A 52 -3.76 7.94 -5.59
C PHE A 52 -4.22 7.48 -4.21
N ALA A 53 -5.09 6.46 -4.19
CA ALA A 53 -5.49 5.78 -2.96
C ALA A 53 -5.63 4.27 -3.20
N ALA A 54 -4.96 3.48 -2.36
CA ALA A 54 -5.28 2.09 -2.09
C ALA A 54 -6.09 2.07 -0.80
N ASP A 55 -7.30 1.54 -0.81
CA ASP A 55 -8.18 1.53 0.35
C ASP A 55 -8.80 0.15 0.56
N GLY A 56 -9.07 -0.20 1.82
CA GLY A 56 -9.70 -1.47 2.20
C GLY A 56 -8.80 -2.69 2.01
N ILE A 57 -7.47 -2.54 2.10
CA ILE A 57 -6.55 -3.68 2.04
C ILE A 57 -6.58 -4.38 3.40
N ARG A 58 -7.11 -5.60 3.46
CA ARG A 58 -7.03 -6.41 4.69
C ARG A 58 -5.59 -6.87 4.90
N TYR A 59 -4.92 -6.34 5.92
CA TYR A 59 -3.52 -6.60 6.21
C TYR A 59 -3.33 -6.86 7.71
N ARG A 60 -3.02 -8.11 8.06
CA ARG A 60 -2.74 -8.57 9.43
C ARG A 60 -3.80 -8.14 10.45
N ASP A 61 -5.05 -8.44 10.10
CA ASP A 61 -6.23 -8.06 10.85
C ASP A 61 -6.54 -6.56 10.99
N HIS A 62 -5.90 -5.71 10.18
CA HIS A 62 -6.24 -4.31 10.02
C HIS A 62 -6.75 -3.98 8.62
N ASP A 63 -7.57 -2.94 8.53
CA ASP A 63 -7.93 -2.33 7.26
C ASP A 63 -6.90 -1.24 6.95
N LEU A 64 -6.03 -1.51 5.98
CA LEU A 64 -4.92 -0.66 5.59
C LEU A 64 -5.30 0.20 4.37
N SER A 65 -4.99 1.48 4.47
CA SER A 65 -5.13 2.42 3.35
C SER A 65 -3.83 3.18 3.12
N ILE A 66 -3.43 3.35 1.85
CA ILE A 66 -2.27 4.12 1.42
C ILE A 66 -2.76 5.24 0.52
N VAL A 67 -2.42 6.49 0.85
CA VAL A 67 -2.91 7.67 0.13
C VAL A 67 -1.77 8.60 -0.22
N TRP A 68 -1.70 9.01 -1.47
CA TRP A 68 -0.83 10.09 -1.94
C TRP A 68 -1.69 11.25 -2.41
N ASP A 69 -1.43 12.44 -1.89
CA ASP A 69 -2.01 13.70 -2.38
C ASP A 69 -0.90 14.76 -2.44
N ARG A 70 -0.36 15.00 -3.64
CA ARG A 70 0.82 15.84 -3.84
C ARG A 70 0.63 17.26 -3.32
N ASP A 71 -0.55 17.85 -3.51
CA ASP A 71 -0.84 19.24 -3.14
C ASP A 71 -1.87 19.38 -2.02
N GLY A 72 -2.57 18.29 -1.65
CA GLY A 72 -3.59 18.24 -0.60
C GLY A 72 -4.99 18.57 -1.09
N THR A 73 -5.21 18.70 -2.40
CA THR A 73 -6.48 19.14 -2.96
C THR A 73 -7.31 17.99 -3.56
N ALA A 74 -6.67 16.88 -3.94
CA ALA A 74 -7.33 15.80 -4.68
C ALA A 74 -8.48 15.15 -3.90
N TYR A 75 -8.36 15.08 -2.57
CA TYR A 75 -9.38 14.47 -1.71
C TYR A 75 -10.24 15.49 -0.94
N GLY A 76 -10.22 16.76 -1.35
CA GLY A 76 -11.02 17.83 -0.75
C GLY A 76 -10.64 18.13 0.70
N GLY A 77 -9.35 18.01 1.04
CA GLY A 77 -8.83 18.27 2.39
C GLY A 77 -9.18 17.23 3.47
N ARG A 78 -9.83 16.12 3.08
CA ARG A 78 -10.18 15.02 4.01
C ARG A 78 -8.98 14.15 4.39
N VAL A 79 -7.91 14.20 3.60
CA VAL A 79 -6.63 13.57 3.86
C VAL A 79 -5.55 14.65 3.87
N PRO A 80 -4.43 14.48 4.60
CA PRO A 80 -3.36 15.46 4.59
C PRO A 80 -2.62 15.42 3.25
N LYS A 81 -2.08 16.59 2.86
CA LYS A 81 -1.07 16.67 1.80
C LYS A 81 0.10 15.76 2.14
N GLY A 82 0.56 15.00 1.15
CA GLY A 82 1.70 14.12 1.23
C GLY A 82 1.32 12.65 1.09
N TYR A 83 2.24 11.78 1.50
CA TYR A 83 2.11 10.34 1.39
C TYR A 83 1.80 9.74 2.76
N SER A 84 0.64 9.11 2.88
CA SER A 84 0.01 8.75 4.14
C SER A 84 -0.38 7.29 4.20
N LEU A 85 -0.26 6.71 5.40
CA LEU A 85 -0.73 5.37 5.74
C LEU A 85 -1.81 5.47 6.82
N TYR A 86 -2.86 4.68 6.67
CA TYR A 86 -3.92 4.51 7.65
C TYR A 86 -4.04 3.05 8.07
N LEU A 87 -4.38 2.83 9.34
CA LEU A 87 -4.81 1.54 9.88
C LEU A 87 -6.17 1.74 10.55
N ASP A 88 -7.17 0.96 10.14
CA ASP A 88 -8.55 1.02 10.63
C ASP A 88 -9.14 2.44 10.56
N GLY A 89 -8.88 3.13 9.45
CA GLY A 89 -9.31 4.52 9.22
C GLY A 89 -8.58 5.57 10.06
N ARG A 90 -7.59 5.18 10.88
CA ARG A 90 -6.78 6.10 11.70
C ARG A 90 -5.45 6.39 11.01
N LEU A 91 -5.10 7.67 10.91
CA LEU A 91 -3.83 8.09 10.32
C LEU A 91 -2.66 7.56 11.17
N ALA A 92 -1.81 6.72 10.57
CA ALA A 92 -0.61 6.18 11.21
C ALA A 92 0.59 7.10 10.99
N PHE A 93 0.81 7.54 9.75
CA PHE A 93 1.82 8.55 9.44
C PHE A 93 1.51 9.30 8.14
N THR A 94 2.15 10.46 7.98
CA THR A 94 2.27 11.21 6.73
C THR A 94 3.70 11.70 6.54
N VAL A 95 4.24 11.54 5.33
CA VAL A 95 5.51 12.16 4.91
C VAL A 95 5.29 13.10 3.72
N ASP A 96 6.24 14.00 3.46
CA ASP A 96 6.08 15.07 2.48
C ASP A 96 6.23 14.66 1.01
N ARG A 97 6.68 13.44 0.72
CA ARG A 97 6.83 12.91 -0.64
C ARG A 97 6.78 11.38 -0.70
N LEU A 98 6.63 10.84 -1.90
CA LEU A 98 6.88 9.43 -2.19
C LEU A 98 8.37 9.11 -1.92
N ALA A 99 8.61 8.07 -1.13
CA ALA A 99 9.94 7.60 -0.76
C ALA A 99 9.87 6.15 -0.26
N HIS A 100 11.01 5.48 -0.18
CA HIS A 100 11.15 4.20 0.53
C HIS A 100 11.12 4.38 2.05
N LEU A 101 10.12 3.81 2.72
CA LEU A 101 9.80 4.02 4.13
C LEU A 101 9.67 2.70 4.89
N LEU A 102 10.15 2.72 6.13
CA LEU A 102 9.86 1.69 7.13
C LEU A 102 9.20 2.34 8.34
N TYR A 103 7.97 1.95 8.63
CA TYR A 103 7.21 2.36 9.80
C TYR A 103 7.20 1.23 10.83
N ASP A 104 7.52 1.57 12.07
CA ASP A 104 7.37 0.73 13.25
C ASP A 104 6.07 1.11 13.97
N PRO A 105 4.98 0.33 13.85
CA PRO A 105 3.74 0.58 14.56
C PRO A 105 3.93 0.69 16.07
N ALA A 106 4.76 -0.17 16.69
CA ALA A 106 4.89 -0.21 18.14
C ALA A 106 5.49 1.09 18.72
N SER A 107 6.45 1.70 18.02
CA SER A 107 7.08 2.95 18.46
C SER A 107 6.54 4.20 17.78
N GLY A 108 5.79 4.05 16.68
CA GLY A 108 5.37 5.15 15.81
C GLY A 108 6.50 5.73 14.95
N LYS A 109 7.69 5.12 14.93
CA LYS A 109 8.85 5.66 14.21
C LYS A 109 8.74 5.40 12.71
N VAL A 110 8.90 6.43 11.89
CA VAL A 110 9.06 6.33 10.44
C VAL A 110 10.53 6.57 10.07
N GLN A 111 11.09 5.69 9.24
CA GLN A 111 12.47 5.73 8.78
C GLN A 111 12.51 5.76 7.27
N ALA A 112 13.30 6.68 6.70
CA ALA A 112 13.66 6.61 5.29
C ALA A 112 14.68 5.49 5.08
N LEU A 113 14.44 4.62 4.11
CA LEU A 113 15.37 3.60 3.65
C LEU A 113 16.11 4.06 2.38
N PRO A 114 17.18 3.37 1.95
CA PRO A 114 17.81 3.66 0.68
C PRO A 114 16.80 3.59 -0.48
N ASP A 115 16.76 4.66 -1.28
CA ASP A 115 15.81 4.81 -2.37
C ASP A 115 16.57 4.96 -3.70
N ALA A 116 16.46 3.94 -4.54
CA ALA A 116 17.09 3.90 -5.87
C ALA A 116 16.07 4.14 -7.00
N VAL A 117 14.79 4.24 -6.66
CA VAL A 117 13.68 4.32 -7.60
C VAL A 117 13.23 5.76 -7.75
N ASN A 118 13.02 6.44 -6.62
CA ASN A 118 12.54 7.81 -6.59
C ASN A 118 13.72 8.78 -6.60
N ARG A 119 13.50 9.95 -7.19
CA ARG A 119 14.54 10.96 -7.31
C ARG A 119 14.99 11.43 -5.93
N ALA A 120 16.30 11.45 -5.71
CA ALA A 120 16.86 12.08 -4.52
C ALA A 120 16.44 13.56 -4.46
N GLY A 121 15.91 13.98 -3.31
CA GLY A 121 15.48 15.35 -3.04
C GLY A 121 16.02 15.85 -1.70
N SER A 122 15.41 16.91 -1.15
CA SER A 122 15.67 17.39 0.22
C SER A 122 15.57 16.25 1.24
N PRO A 123 16.08 16.38 2.48
CA PRO A 123 15.81 15.37 3.51
C PRO A 123 14.30 15.10 3.65
N LEU A 124 13.90 13.82 3.73
CA LEU A 124 12.50 13.43 3.93
C LEU A 124 11.97 14.07 5.22
N ARG A 125 10.76 14.64 5.18
CA ARG A 125 10.10 15.17 6.38
C ARG A 125 8.92 14.29 6.76
N VAL A 126 8.97 13.77 7.98
CA VAL A 126 7.81 13.14 8.64
C VAL A 126 6.93 14.28 9.15
N LEU A 127 5.73 14.41 8.59
CA LEU A 127 4.76 15.46 8.92
C LEU A 127 3.87 15.05 10.10
N HIS A 128 3.55 13.75 10.17
CA HIS A 128 2.78 13.13 11.24
C HIS A 128 3.26 11.69 11.40
N ALA A 129 3.32 11.20 12.63
CA ALA A 129 3.46 9.77 12.92
C ALA A 129 2.99 9.50 14.35
N VAL A 130 2.24 8.42 14.54
CA VAL A 130 1.78 7.95 15.85
C VAL A 130 2.01 6.46 15.99
N PRO A 131 2.15 5.93 17.21
CA PRO A 131 2.12 4.48 17.41
C PRO A 131 0.76 3.88 17.03
N ALA A 132 0.81 2.62 16.61
CA ALA A 132 -0.32 1.76 16.31
C ALA A 132 -0.04 0.32 16.78
N SER A 133 -1.01 -0.56 16.61
CA SER A 133 -0.82 -2.00 16.81
C SER A 133 -0.80 -2.68 15.45
N LEU A 134 0.04 -3.68 15.30
CA LEU A 134 0.09 -4.54 14.14
C LEU A 134 0.71 -5.87 14.55
N ASP A 135 -0.02 -6.94 14.30
CA ASP A 135 0.48 -8.29 14.56
C ASP A 135 1.55 -8.70 13.52
N ARG A 136 2.40 -9.66 13.87
CA ARG A 136 3.16 -10.41 12.86
C ARG A 136 2.23 -11.40 12.15
N PRO A 137 2.54 -11.83 10.92
CA PRO A 137 1.70 -12.79 10.20
C PRO A 137 1.38 -14.06 11.00
N GLU A 138 2.34 -14.58 11.77
CA GLU A 138 2.14 -15.76 12.61
C GLU A 138 1.26 -15.55 13.85
N GLN A 139 0.96 -14.29 14.20
CA GLN A 139 0.10 -13.94 15.33
C GLN A 139 -1.36 -13.68 14.91
N VAL A 140 -1.59 -13.46 13.61
CA VAL A 140 -2.93 -13.26 13.03
C VAL A 140 -3.77 -14.51 13.27
N ARG A 141 -4.97 -14.32 13.83
CA ARG A 141 -5.84 -15.44 14.20
C ARG A 141 -6.77 -15.77 13.04
N VAL A 142 -6.86 -17.06 12.73
CA VAL A 142 -7.92 -17.56 11.86
C VAL A 142 -9.19 -17.72 12.70
N ASP A 143 -10.25 -17.01 12.34
CA ASP A 143 -11.56 -17.19 12.96
C ASP A 143 -12.03 -18.64 12.75
N ALA A 144 -12.29 -19.34 13.86
CA ALA A 144 -12.71 -20.74 13.87
C ALA A 144 -14.05 -20.98 13.15
N GLY A 145 -14.93 -19.98 13.13
CA GLY A 145 -16.18 -20.02 12.35
C GLY A 145 -16.01 -19.59 10.89
N GLY A 146 -14.83 -19.11 10.52
CA GLY A 146 -14.55 -18.54 9.21
C GLY A 146 -14.29 -19.59 8.14
N ARG A 147 -14.52 -19.19 6.88
CA ARG A 147 -14.25 -20.05 5.70
C ARG A 147 -12.81 -20.57 5.65
N MET A 148 -11.82 -19.77 6.08
CA MET A 148 -10.42 -20.18 6.11
C MET A 148 -10.18 -21.33 7.09
N ALA A 149 -10.79 -21.29 8.28
CA ALA A 149 -10.69 -22.40 9.23
C ALA A 149 -11.32 -23.67 8.66
N ALA A 150 -12.48 -23.58 8.01
CA ALA A 150 -13.11 -24.71 7.34
C ALA A 150 -12.21 -25.30 6.24
N MET A 151 -11.60 -24.47 5.39
CA MET A 151 -10.69 -24.92 4.35
C MET A 151 -9.43 -25.61 4.90
N LEU A 152 -8.87 -25.11 6.00
CA LEU A 152 -7.72 -25.74 6.65
C LEU A 152 -8.09 -27.07 7.32
N ALA A 153 -9.30 -27.17 7.88
CA ALA A 153 -9.81 -28.42 8.45
C ALA A 153 -10.07 -29.48 7.37
N ASP A 154 -10.65 -29.10 6.23
CA ASP A 154 -10.91 -29.99 5.09
C ASP A 154 -9.62 -30.49 4.41
N ALA A 155 -8.51 -29.75 4.54
CA ALA A 155 -7.22 -30.11 3.97
C ALA A 155 -6.43 -31.13 4.82
N GLY A 156 -6.93 -31.50 6.01
CA GLY A 156 -6.30 -32.40 6.98
C GLY A 156 -6.91 -33.80 7.03
#